data_AF-A0A961R6R2-F1
#
_entry.id   AF-A0A961R6R2-F1
#
_cell.length_a   1.000
_cell.length_b   1.000
_cell.length_c   1.000
_cell.angle_alpha   90.00
_cell.angle_beta   90.00
_cell.angle_gamma   90.00
#
_symmetry.space_group_name_H-M   'P 1'
#
loop_
_entity.id
_entity.type
_entity.pdbx_description
1 polymer ?
#
loop_
_entity_poly.entity_id
_entity_poly.type
_entity_poly.pdbx_seq_one_letter_code
_entity_poly.pdbx_strand_id
1 'polypeptide(L)'
;MNYRHAYHAGNFADVFKHIVLTRAVEYLKRKGKPFRVIDTHAGTGFYDLSSDEAQKTGEWRDGIGKLVEAMVPTEALSLIAPYLDIVARFNPGGGVRFYPGSPTIARELLRGQDRL
;
A
#
# COMPACT_ATOMS: atom_id res chain seq x y z
N MET A 1 9.43 -21.12 -7.35
CA MET A 1 10.09 -19.87 -6.91
C MET A 1 9.97 -19.80 -5.39
N ASN A 2 11.07 -19.59 -4.65
CA ASN A 2 11.08 -19.69 -3.18
C ASN A 2 10.70 -18.37 -2.46
N TYR A 3 10.69 -17.25 -3.18
CA TYR A 3 10.30 -15.96 -2.60
C TYR A 3 8.78 -15.88 -2.40
N ARG A 4 8.36 -15.47 -1.20
CA ARG A 4 6.97 -15.17 -0.87
C ARG A 4 6.89 -13.78 -0.25
N HIS A 5 6.13 -12.88 -0.87
CA HIS A 5 6.03 -11.51 -0.40
C HIS A 5 5.33 -11.38 0.97
N ALA A 6 4.54 -12.38 1.38
CA ALA A 6 3.88 -12.40 2.69
C ALA A 6 4.86 -12.28 3.89
N TYR A 7 6.11 -12.71 3.73
CA TYR A 7 7.16 -12.55 4.75
C TYR A 7 7.68 -11.11 4.87
N HIS A 8 7.37 -10.23 3.91
CA HIS A 8 7.94 -8.89 3.81
C HIS A 8 6.87 -7.80 3.68
N ALA A 9 5.60 -8.21 3.59
CA ALA A 9 4.48 -7.33 3.33
C ALA A 9 4.43 -6.22 4.40
N GLY A 10 4.40 -4.97 3.94
CA GLY A 10 4.29 -3.81 4.84
C GLY A 10 5.60 -3.37 5.48
N ASN A 11 6.74 -3.92 5.09
CA ASN A 11 8.04 -3.42 5.51
C ASN A 11 8.32 -1.98 4.99
N PHE A 12 9.47 -1.40 5.37
CA PHE A 12 9.83 -0.04 4.98
C PHE A 12 9.92 0.16 3.44
N ALA A 13 10.34 -0.87 2.70
CA ALA A 13 10.46 -0.80 1.25
C ALA A 13 9.08 -0.75 0.59
N ASP A 14 8.14 -1.54 1.10
CA ASP A 14 6.73 -1.49 0.70
C ASP A 14 6.10 -0.13 0.99
N VAL A 15 6.36 0.44 2.17
CA VAL A 15 5.91 1.80 2.53
C VAL A 15 6.38 2.82 1.49
N PHE A 16 7.69 2.85 1.20
CA PHE A 16 8.24 3.77 0.21
C PHE A 16 7.63 3.53 -1.20
N LYS A 17 7.64 2.28 -1.65
CA LYS A 17 7.12 1.86 -2.97
C LYS A 17 5.66 2.28 -3.15
N HIS A 18 4.82 2.06 -2.14
CA HIS A 18 3.39 2.33 -2.21
C HIS A 18 3.06 3.82 -2.08
N ILE A 19 3.82 4.60 -1.31
CA ILE A 19 3.72 6.06 -1.34
C ILE A 19 4.02 6.57 -2.75
N VAL A 20 5.12 6.14 -3.38
CA VAL A 20 5.45 6.55 -4.76
C VAL A 20 4.37 6.13 -5.76
N LEU A 21 3.85 4.91 -5.65
CA LEU A 21 2.75 4.42 -6.50
C LEU A 21 1.52 5.31 -6.38
N THR A 22 1.05 5.60 -5.16
CA THR A 22 -0.14 6.44 -4.97
C THR A 22 0.07 7.85 -5.51
N ARG A 23 1.25 8.45 -5.33
CA ARG A 23 1.58 9.76 -5.92
C ARG A 23 1.58 9.74 -7.44
N ALA A 24 2.14 8.71 -8.05
CA ALA A 24 2.17 8.57 -9.50
C ALA A 24 0.75 8.45 -10.09
N VAL A 25 -0.09 7.61 -9.46
CA VAL A 25 -1.49 7.42 -9.89
C VAL A 25 -2.31 8.70 -9.71
N GLU A 26 -2.20 9.38 -8.56
CA GLU A 26 -2.88 10.65 -8.32
C GLU A 26 -2.42 11.75 -9.30
N TYR A 27 -1.15 11.75 -9.69
CA TYR A 27 -0.67 12.67 -10.72
C TYR A 27 -1.26 12.37 -12.10
N LEU A 28 -1.31 11.10 -12.52
CA LEU A 28 -1.91 10.71 -13.79
C LEU A 28 -3.41 11.05 -13.89
N LYS A 29 -4.14 10.95 -12.77
CA LYS A 29 -5.57 11.31 -12.68
C LYS A 29 -5.86 12.78 -13.00
N ARG A 30 -4.86 13.67 -12.93
CA ARG A 30 -5.01 15.10 -13.32
C ARG A 30 -5.38 15.27 -14.78
N LYS A 31 -5.05 14.29 -15.64
CA LYS A 31 -5.49 14.26 -17.03
C LYS A 31 -6.83 13.51 -17.13
N GLY A 32 -7.79 14.08 -17.85
CA GLY A 32 -9.09 13.44 -18.09
C GLY A 32 -9.05 12.20 -18.98
N LYS A 33 -7.92 11.92 -19.66
CA LYS A 33 -7.75 10.71 -20.47
C LYS A 33 -7.51 9.47 -19.57
N PRO A 34 -8.02 8.29 -19.94
CA PRO A 34 -7.78 7.07 -19.19
C PRO A 34 -6.30 6.66 -19.27
N PHE A 35 -5.83 5.93 -18.27
CA PHE A 35 -4.51 5.26 -18.28
C PHE A 35 -4.62 3.80 -17.84
N ARG A 36 -3.54 3.04 -18.04
CA ARG A 36 -3.42 1.65 -17.58
C ARG A 36 -2.27 1.52 -16.59
N VAL A 37 -2.50 0.78 -15.50
CA VAL A 37 -1.46 0.31 -14.59
C VAL A 37 -1.10 -1.11 -14.98
N ILE A 38 0.18 -1.38 -15.24
CA ILE A 38 0.68 -2.73 -15.52
C ILE A 38 1.58 -3.14 -14.35
N ASP A 39 1.08 -4.06 -13.52
CA ASP A 39 1.83 -4.61 -12.39
C ASP A 39 2.40 -5.98 -12.77
N THR A 40 3.69 -6.00 -13.13
CA THR A 40 4.35 -7.20 -13.64
C THR A 40 4.59 -8.26 -12.56
N HIS A 41 4.60 -7.87 -11.29
CA HIS A 41 4.91 -8.72 -10.15
C HIS A 41 3.93 -8.43 -8.99
N ALA A 42 2.64 -8.53 -9.27
CA ALA A 42 1.55 -8.09 -8.39
C ALA A 42 1.43 -8.83 -7.05
N GLY A 43 2.05 -10.01 -6.91
CA GLY A 43 1.91 -10.86 -5.73
C GLY A 43 0.46 -11.33 -5.53
N THR A 44 0.07 -11.58 -4.28
CA THR A 44 -1.31 -11.99 -3.92
C THR A 44 -2.26 -10.80 -3.75
N GLY A 45 -1.72 -9.57 -3.79
CA GLY A 45 -2.46 -8.31 -3.70
C GLY A 45 -2.97 -7.93 -2.32
N PHE A 46 -3.20 -8.87 -1.41
CA PHE A 46 -3.67 -8.59 -0.05
C PHE A 46 -3.03 -9.56 0.95
N TYR A 47 -2.62 -9.05 2.10
CA TYR A 47 -1.83 -9.79 3.08
C TYR A 47 -2.42 -9.63 4.50
N ASP A 48 -2.61 -10.73 5.22
CA ASP A 48 -2.92 -10.70 6.66
C ASP A 48 -1.59 -10.69 7.44
N LEU A 49 -1.30 -9.57 8.11
CA LEU A 49 -0.08 -9.38 8.90
C LEU A 49 -0.08 -10.20 10.20
N SER A 50 -1.22 -10.83 10.57
CA SER A 50 -1.29 -11.82 11.65
C SER A 50 -0.94 -13.24 11.20
N SER A 51 -0.70 -13.47 9.90
CA SER A 51 -0.31 -14.79 9.37
C SER A 51 1.05 -15.27 9.87
N ASP A 52 1.25 -16.59 9.89
CA ASP A 52 2.52 -17.22 10.27
C ASP A 52 3.69 -16.67 9.45
N GLU A 53 3.53 -16.46 8.14
CA GLU A 53 4.57 -15.89 7.28
C GLU A 53 4.98 -14.48 7.72
N ALA A 54 4.01 -13.59 7.95
CA ALA A 54 4.28 -12.22 8.37
C ALA A 54 4.89 -12.17 9.79
N GLN A 55 4.47 -13.09 10.67
CA GLN A 55 4.96 -13.16 12.05
C GLN A 55 6.39 -13.71 12.17
N LYS A 56 6.83 -14.55 11.23
CA LYS A 56 8.21 -15.09 11.21
C LYS A 56 9.29 -14.01 11.09
N THR A 57 9.01 -12.94 10.36
CA THR A 57 9.97 -11.83 10.20
C THR A 57 9.54 -10.60 11.00
N GLY A 58 8.24 -10.31 11.05
CA GLY A 58 7.70 -9.14 11.73
C GLY A 58 8.07 -7.80 11.09
N GLU A 59 8.60 -7.78 9.85
CA GLU A 59 9.13 -6.56 9.22
C GLU A 59 8.11 -5.42 9.11
N TRP A 60 6.83 -5.75 9.02
CA TRP A 60 5.75 -4.78 8.94
C TRP A 60 5.67 -3.85 10.16
N ARG A 61 6.13 -4.31 11.33
CA ARG A 61 6.15 -3.52 12.57
C ARG A 61 7.03 -2.29 12.41
N ASP A 62 8.20 -2.46 11.78
CA ASP A 62 9.15 -1.38 11.52
C ASP A 62 8.86 -0.59 10.23
N GLY A 63 7.87 -1.04 9.44
CA GLY A 63 7.37 -0.35 8.26
C GLY A 63 6.03 0.33 8.53
N ILE A 64 4.96 -0.26 7.99
CA ILE A 64 3.60 0.32 8.06
C ILE A 64 3.09 0.44 9.50
N GLY A 65 3.45 -0.50 10.40
CA GLY A 65 3.07 -0.45 11.81
C GLY A 65 3.53 0.83 12.49
N LYS A 66 4.81 1.16 12.38
CA LYS A 66 5.36 2.45 12.86
C LYS A 66 4.70 3.66 12.20
N LEU A 67 4.45 3.61 10.89
CA LEU A 67 3.93 4.76 10.17
C LEU A 67 2.49 5.11 10.56
N VAL A 68 1.62 4.13 10.80
CA VAL A 68 0.21 4.40 11.17
C VAL A 68 0.07 4.99 12.58
N GLU A 69 1.07 4.81 13.44
CA GLU A 69 1.12 5.39 14.81
C GLU A 69 1.95 6.69 14.87
N ALA A 70 2.67 7.04 13.80
CA ALA A 70 3.58 8.17 13.81
C ALA A 70 2.84 9.51 13.77
N MET A 71 3.34 10.49 14.54
CA MET A 71 2.98 11.89 14.32
C MET A 71 3.75 12.41 13.09
N VAL A 72 3.06 12.56 11.97
CA VAL A 72 3.66 13.02 10.72
C VAL A 72 3.43 14.54 10.56
N PRO A 73 4.48 15.33 10.25
CA PRO A 73 4.31 16.75 9.95
C PRO A 73 3.31 16.98 8.82
N THR A 74 2.54 18.06 8.90
CA THR A 74 1.44 18.37 7.97
C THR A 74 1.88 18.34 6.50
N GLU A 75 3.08 18.85 6.21
CA GLU A 75 3.65 18.91 4.86
C GLU A 75 3.86 17.49 4.30
N ALA A 76 4.41 16.58 5.10
CA ALA A 76 4.63 15.19 4.73
C ALA A 76 3.32 14.40 4.67
N LEU A 77 2.36 14.71 5.55
CA LEU A 77 1.05 14.06 5.59
C LEU A 77 0.32 14.20 4.25
N SER A 78 0.37 15.38 3.63
CA SER A 78 -0.26 15.62 2.31
C SER A 78 0.27 14.73 1.18
N LEU A 79 1.51 14.24 1.32
CA LEU A 79 2.13 13.33 0.35
C LEU A 79 1.74 11.88 0.61
N ILE A 80 1.65 11.47 1.88
CA ILE A 80 1.41 10.07 2.24
C ILE A 80 -0.06 9.73 2.47
N ALA A 81 -0.93 10.73 2.66
CA ALA A 81 -2.34 10.53 2.95
C ALA A 81 -3.06 9.59 1.95
N PRO A 82 -2.89 9.71 0.61
CA PRO A 82 -3.54 8.79 -0.32
C PRO A 82 -3.19 7.32 -0.09
N TYR A 83 -1.97 7.03 0.38
CA TYR A 83 -1.55 5.69 0.75
C TYR A 83 -2.15 5.26 2.09
N LEU A 84 -2.05 6.11 3.13
CA LEU A 84 -2.56 5.81 4.46
C LEU A 84 -4.07 5.66 4.50
N ASP A 85 -4.80 6.46 3.74
CA ASP A 85 -6.26 6.38 3.63
C ASP A 85 -6.70 5.01 3.10
N ILE A 86 -5.99 4.48 2.09
CA ILE A 86 -6.27 3.13 1.56
C ILE A 86 -5.99 2.07 2.61
N VAL A 87 -4.84 2.14 3.30
CA VAL A 87 -4.51 1.19 4.38
C VAL A 87 -5.57 1.25 5.48
N ALA A 88 -6.00 2.44 5.89
CA ALA A 88 -7.02 2.65 6.92
C ALA A 88 -8.39 2.08 6.51
N ARG A 89 -8.80 2.17 5.24
CA ARG A 89 -10.07 1.57 4.75
C ARG A 89 -10.15 0.07 4.96
N PHE A 90 -9.02 -0.64 4.91
CA PHE A 90 -8.95 -2.07 5.18
C PHE A 90 -8.76 -2.40 6.67
N ASN A 91 -8.59 -1.40 7.53
CA ASN A 91 -8.37 -1.54 8.97
C ASN A 91 -9.26 -0.58 9.78
N PRO A 92 -10.60 -0.66 9.67
CA PRO A 92 -11.53 0.28 10.31
C PRO A 92 -11.47 0.27 11.85
N GLY A 93 -10.91 -0.79 12.46
CA GLY A 93 -10.72 -0.90 13.91
C GLY A 93 -9.45 -0.20 14.44
N GLY A 94 -8.67 0.46 13.58
CA GLY A 94 -7.37 1.04 13.93
C GLY A 94 -6.23 0.02 13.87
N GLY A 95 -5.00 0.54 14.03
CA GLY A 95 -3.79 -0.24 13.81
C GLY A 95 -3.66 -0.77 12.38
N VAL A 96 -2.88 -1.83 12.19
CA VAL A 96 -2.74 -2.48 10.88
C VAL A 96 -2.68 -4.01 11.04
N ARG A 97 -3.73 -4.68 10.56
CA ARG A 97 -3.78 -6.14 10.41
C ARG A 97 -3.73 -6.54 8.95
N PHE A 98 -4.52 -5.87 8.11
CA PHE A 98 -4.59 -6.19 6.70
C PHE A 98 -3.78 -5.19 5.89
N TYR A 99 -2.86 -5.71 5.08
CA TYR A 99 -1.97 -4.89 4.26
C TYR A 99 -2.32 -5.02 2.77
N PRO A 100 -2.75 -3.93 2.10
CA PRO A 100 -2.98 -3.95 0.68
C PRO A 100 -1.65 -3.86 -0.09
N GLY A 101 -1.41 -4.81 -1.00
CA GLY A 101 -0.30 -4.77 -1.95
C GLY A 101 -0.59 -3.83 -3.13
N SER A 102 0.40 -3.67 -4.03
CA SER A 102 0.32 -2.79 -5.19
C SER A 102 -0.92 -2.97 -6.09
N PRO A 103 -1.42 -4.17 -6.43
CA PRO A 103 -2.62 -4.27 -7.27
C PRO A 103 -3.89 -3.82 -6.55
N THR A 104 -4.00 -4.07 -5.24
CA THR A 104 -5.13 -3.58 -4.42
C THR A 104 -5.08 -2.08 -4.28
N ILE A 105 -3.91 -1.52 -3.97
CA ILE A 105 -3.70 -0.06 -3.90
C ILE A 105 -4.03 0.61 -5.23
N ALA A 106 -3.55 0.05 -6.35
CA ALA A 106 -3.87 0.57 -7.67
C ALA A 106 -5.38 0.53 -7.90
N ARG A 107 -6.04 -0.61 -7.65
CA ARG A 107 -7.49 -0.78 -7.83
C ARG A 107 -8.30 0.27 -7.05
N GLU A 108 -7.90 0.55 -5.82
CA GLU A 108 -8.53 1.53 -4.93
C GLU A 108 -8.39 2.99 -5.38
N LEU A 109 -7.43 3.28 -6.27
CA LEU A 109 -7.17 4.62 -6.80
C LEU A 109 -7.74 4.85 -8.21
N LEU A 110 -7.90 3.79 -8.99
CA LEU A 110 -8.33 3.88 -10.38
C LEU A 110 -9.76 4.39 -10.51
N ARG A 111 -10.02 5.21 -11.54
CA ARG A 111 -11.37 5.63 -11.93
C ARG A 111 -12.01 4.52 -12.78
N GLY A 112 -13.33 4.54 -12.94
CA GLY A 112 -14.05 3.52 -13.72
C GLY A 112 -13.61 3.38 -15.20
N GLN A 113 -12.99 4.42 -15.77
CA GLN A 113 -12.47 4.44 -17.14
C GLN A 113 -11.01 3.97 -17.27
N ASP A 114 -10.28 3.87 -16.15
CA ASP A 114 -8.90 3.41 -16.14
C ASP A 114 -8.85 1.88 -16.15
N ARG A 115 -7.68 1.30 -16.45
CA ARG A 115 -7.49 -0.15 -16.48
C ARG A 115 -6.34 -0.61 -15.60
N LEU A 116 -6.52 -1.77 -14.98
CA LEU A 116 -5.46 -2.60 -14.42
C LEU A 116 -5.30 -3.78 -15.39
#